data_AF-A0A7S0VL14-F1
#
_entry.id   AF-A0A7S0VL14-F1
#
_cell.length_a   1.000
_cell.length_b   1.000
_cell.length_c   1.000
_cell.angle_alpha   90.00
_cell.angle_beta   90.00
_cell.angle_gamma   90.00
#
_symmetry.space_group_name_H-M   'P 1'
#
loop_
_entity.id
_entity.type
_entity.pdbx_description
1 polymer ?
#
loop_
_entity_poly.entity_id
_entity_poly.type
_entity_poly.pdbx_seq_one_letter_code
_entity_poly.pdbx_strand_id
1 'polypeptide(L)'
;MNEDSFELASRFVSESYIRQASQALSRRRRQTKSLLSLRKLPEEGWDEMSIEAFVRDLSFMDSNNFLGNVGVGEREGRVACRLVAQRHYGLAHGVGRSGDVAAEQPKAAGSSLMSKLTNILARDALHVAGLEGLTEVIVLPLATGMAMVASLRSLGSLARPVSSSSFSSSAVASSSSATYLPQASAFCPSSSAAPSPPLPTSP
;
A
#
# COMPACT_ATOMS: atom_id res chain seq x y z
N MET A 1 -20.92 4.20 -10.28
CA MET A 1 -22.13 5.02 -10.57
C MET A 1 -21.98 6.34 -9.85
N ASN A 2 -21.77 7.43 -10.58
CA ASN A 2 -21.47 8.74 -9.97
C ASN A 2 -22.77 9.50 -9.71
N GLU A 3 -22.70 10.70 -9.12
CA GLU A 3 -23.88 11.54 -8.85
C GLU A 3 -24.69 11.80 -10.12
N ASP A 4 -24.03 12.19 -11.20
CA ASP A 4 -24.65 12.39 -12.53
C ASP A 4 -25.38 11.13 -13.03
N SER A 5 -24.82 9.95 -12.75
CA SER A 5 -25.44 8.69 -13.15
C SER A 5 -26.73 8.41 -12.38
N PHE A 6 -26.82 8.82 -11.11
CA PHE A 6 -28.04 8.72 -10.33
C PHE A 6 -29.10 9.71 -10.80
N GLU A 7 -28.70 10.92 -11.20
CA GLU A 7 -29.62 11.91 -11.79
C GLU A 7 -30.21 11.43 -13.11
N LEU A 8 -29.43 10.77 -13.96
CA LEU A 8 -29.96 10.14 -15.17
C LEU A 8 -30.87 8.94 -14.83
N ALA A 9 -30.56 8.17 -13.79
CA ALA A 9 -31.37 7.03 -13.37
C ALA A 9 -32.76 7.44 -12.83
N SER A 10 -32.88 8.62 -12.21
CA SER A 10 -34.17 9.13 -11.69
C SER A 10 -35.18 9.46 -12.80
N ARG A 11 -34.73 9.54 -14.06
CA ARG A 11 -35.60 9.66 -15.23
C ARG A 11 -36.32 8.34 -15.58
N PHE A 12 -35.80 7.21 -15.10
CA PHE A 12 -36.34 5.87 -15.39
C PHE A 12 -37.07 5.25 -14.19
N VAL A 13 -36.63 5.57 -12.97
CA VAL A 13 -37.18 5.02 -11.71
C VAL A 13 -37.45 6.18 -10.76
N SER A 14 -38.43 6.04 -9.86
CA SER A 14 -38.76 7.11 -8.91
C SER A 14 -37.54 7.61 -8.13
N GLU A 15 -37.49 8.93 -7.95
CA GLU A 15 -36.37 9.60 -7.29
C GLU A 15 -36.16 9.11 -5.85
N SER A 16 -37.24 8.80 -5.13
CA SER A 16 -37.17 8.29 -3.77
C SER A 16 -36.42 6.95 -3.68
N TYR A 17 -36.66 6.03 -4.62
CA TYR A 17 -35.96 4.74 -4.67
C TYR A 17 -34.50 4.90 -5.09
N ILE A 18 -34.22 5.79 -6.06
CA ILE A 18 -32.83 6.08 -6.47
C ILE A 18 -32.04 6.72 -5.34
N ARG A 19 -32.65 7.63 -4.57
CA ARG A 19 -32.03 8.23 -3.39
C ARG A 19 -31.74 7.20 -2.29
N GLN A 20 -32.65 6.26 -2.06
CA GLN A 20 -32.38 5.16 -1.13
C GLN A 20 -31.20 4.29 -1.60
N ALA A 21 -31.15 3.97 -2.90
CA ALA A 21 -30.05 3.21 -3.49
C ALA A 21 -28.71 3.96 -3.42
N SER A 22 -28.69 5.27 -3.67
CA SER A 22 -27.47 6.08 -3.59
C SER A 22 -26.91 6.14 -2.16
N GLN A 23 -27.80 6.22 -1.16
CA GLN A 23 -27.42 6.15 0.25
C GLN A 23 -26.81 4.78 0.61
N ALA A 24 -27.38 3.68 0.11
CA ALA A 24 -26.84 2.34 0.33
C ALA A 24 -25.43 2.18 -0.28
N LEU A 25 -25.22 2.63 -1.52
CA LEU A 25 -23.91 2.62 -2.18
C LEU A 25 -22.90 3.54 -1.49
N SER A 26 -23.36 4.67 -0.95
CA SER A 26 -22.50 5.59 -0.19
C SER A 26 -21.92 4.95 1.07
N ARG A 27 -22.61 3.99 1.70
CA ARG A 27 -22.06 3.26 2.86
C ARG A 27 -20.81 2.47 2.49
N ARG A 28 -20.84 1.73 1.38
CA ARG A 28 -19.65 0.98 0.88
C ARG A 28 -18.51 1.93 0.54
N ARG A 29 -18.80 3.06 -0.10
CA ARG A 29 -17.78 4.10 -0.37
C ARG A 29 -17.15 4.67 0.89
N ARG A 30 -17.95 4.86 1.95
CA ARG A 30 -17.44 5.33 3.24
C ARG A 30 -16.48 4.33 3.85
N GLN A 31 -16.74 3.03 3.77
CA GLN A 31 -15.81 2.00 4.22
C GLN A 31 -14.46 2.12 3.49
N THR A 32 -14.47 2.17 2.16
CA THR A 32 -13.26 2.39 1.34
C THR A 32 -12.54 3.68 1.72
N LYS A 33 -13.28 4.79 1.85
CA LYS A 33 -12.73 6.08 2.24
C LYS A 33 -12.05 6.01 3.61
N SER A 34 -12.72 5.41 4.60
CA SER A 34 -12.19 5.24 5.95
C SER A 34 -10.93 4.40 5.97
N LEU A 35 -10.89 3.30 5.21
CA LEU A 35 -9.71 2.43 5.11
C LEU A 35 -8.50 3.21 4.55
N LEU A 36 -8.69 3.96 3.48
CA LEU A 36 -7.63 4.75 2.84
C LEU A 36 -7.18 5.95 3.70
N SER A 37 -8.09 6.57 4.45
CA SER A 37 -7.77 7.70 5.32
C SER A 37 -7.11 7.29 6.63
N LEU A 38 -7.67 6.29 7.31
CA LEU A 38 -7.19 5.84 8.62
C LEU A 38 -5.97 4.93 8.50
N ARG A 39 -5.90 4.15 7.42
CA ARG A 39 -4.82 3.19 7.16
C ARG A 39 -4.64 2.21 8.32
N LYS A 40 -5.76 1.74 8.86
CA LYS A 40 -5.85 0.77 9.95
C LYS A 40 -6.86 -0.30 9.59
N LEU A 41 -6.74 -1.45 10.23
CA LEU A 41 -7.75 -2.48 10.13
C LEU A 41 -9.10 -1.96 10.66
N PRO A 42 -10.21 -2.25 9.97
CA PRO A 42 -11.52 -1.88 10.49
C PRO A 42 -11.83 -2.72 11.74
N GLU A 43 -12.45 -2.08 12.74
CA GLU A 43 -12.87 -2.78 13.97
C GLU A 43 -13.87 -3.90 13.67
N GLU A 44 -14.79 -3.64 12.73
CA GLU A 44 -15.73 -4.63 12.20
C GLU A 44 -15.31 -5.06 10.78
N GLY A 45 -15.21 -6.38 10.57
CA GLY A 45 -14.91 -6.95 9.26
C GLY A 45 -15.96 -6.58 8.21
N TRP A 46 -15.52 -6.37 6.98
CA TRP A 46 -16.42 -6.06 5.86
C TRP A 46 -17.12 -7.30 5.34
N ASP A 47 -18.30 -7.13 4.75
CA ASP A 47 -18.97 -8.19 4.01
C ASP A 47 -18.20 -8.58 2.74
N GLU A 48 -18.30 -9.84 2.32
CA GLU A 48 -17.59 -10.38 1.15
C GLU A 48 -17.81 -9.54 -0.11
N MET A 49 -19.05 -9.07 -0.34
CA MET A 49 -19.36 -8.26 -1.52
C MET A 49 -18.68 -6.88 -1.47
N SER A 50 -18.47 -6.30 -0.29
CA SER A 50 -17.73 -5.04 -0.14
C SER A 50 -16.24 -5.25 -0.38
N ILE A 51 -15.68 -6.36 0.10
CA ILE A 51 -14.28 -6.73 -0.15
C ILE A 51 -14.07 -6.96 -1.65
N GLU A 52 -14.93 -7.75 -2.29
CA GLU A 52 -14.86 -8.01 -3.73
C GLU A 52 -15.02 -6.73 -4.55
N ALA A 53 -15.97 -5.85 -4.18
CA ALA A 53 -16.15 -4.57 -4.85
C ALA A 53 -14.89 -3.70 -4.74
N PHE A 54 -14.27 -3.63 -3.56
CA PHE A 54 -13.05 -2.88 -3.35
C PHE A 54 -11.87 -3.44 -4.16
N VAL A 55 -11.66 -4.76 -4.15
CA VAL A 55 -10.60 -5.41 -4.94
C VAL A 55 -10.84 -5.21 -6.43
N ARG A 56 -12.10 -5.25 -6.87
CA ARG A 56 -12.48 -4.98 -8.26
C ARG A 56 -12.21 -3.52 -8.65
N ASP A 57 -12.54 -2.55 -7.80
CA ASP A 57 -12.21 -1.14 -8.02
C ASP A 57 -10.69 -0.95 -8.20
N LEU A 58 -9.87 -1.62 -7.37
CA LEU A 58 -8.41 -1.62 -7.52
C LEU A 58 -7.98 -2.25 -8.85
N SER A 59 -8.60 -3.36 -9.27
CA SER A 59 -8.25 -4.02 -10.52
C SER A 59 -8.47 -3.13 -11.75
N PHE A 60 -9.50 -2.27 -11.73
CA PHE A 60 -9.76 -1.32 -12.81
C PHE A 60 -8.71 -0.21 -12.93
N MET A 61 -7.86 -0.04 -11.91
CA MET A 61 -6.76 0.93 -11.91
C MET A 61 -5.48 0.40 -12.57
N ASP A 62 -5.43 -0.89 -12.93
CA ASP A 62 -4.29 -1.47 -13.65
C ASP A 62 -4.48 -1.38 -15.17
N SER A 63 -3.40 -1.06 -15.90
CA SER A 63 -3.50 -0.73 -17.32
C SER A 63 -3.95 -1.90 -18.20
N ASN A 64 -3.71 -3.13 -17.77
CA ASN A 64 -4.22 -4.33 -18.46
C ASN A 64 -5.76 -4.41 -18.49
N ASN A 65 -6.47 -3.65 -17.63
CA ASN A 65 -7.92 -3.61 -17.55
C ASN A 65 -8.54 -2.32 -18.11
N PHE A 66 -7.73 -1.37 -18.60
CA PHE A 66 -8.24 -0.14 -19.19
C PHE A 66 -8.99 -0.40 -20.51
N LEU A 67 -10.13 0.28 -20.67
CA LEU A 67 -10.91 0.22 -21.90
C LEU A 67 -10.12 0.85 -23.05
N GLY A 68 -9.91 0.09 -24.13
CA GLY A 68 -9.18 0.58 -25.31
C GLY A 68 -7.66 0.63 -25.17
N ASN A 69 -7.09 -0.01 -24.13
CA ASN A 69 -5.64 -0.12 -24.02
C ASN A 69 -5.06 -1.01 -25.13
N VAL A 70 -4.02 -0.51 -25.81
CA VAL A 70 -3.26 -1.25 -26.81
C VAL A 70 -1.83 -1.42 -26.30
N GLY A 71 -1.57 -2.56 -25.65
CA GLY A 71 -0.24 -2.89 -25.14
C GLY A 71 0.64 -3.50 -26.24
N VAL A 72 1.77 -2.86 -26.55
CA VAL A 72 2.77 -3.36 -27.53
C VAL A 72 4.01 -3.98 -26.89
N GLY A 73 4.12 -3.95 -25.56
CA GLY A 73 5.25 -4.53 -24.82
C GLY A 73 5.18 -6.04 -24.66
N GLU A 74 6.25 -6.60 -24.11
CA GLU A 74 6.40 -8.02 -23.81
C GLU A 74 5.70 -8.42 -22.48
N ARG A 75 5.53 -7.46 -21.57
CA ARG A 75 4.88 -7.64 -20.26
C ARG A 75 3.66 -6.72 -20.10
N GLU A 76 2.60 -7.04 -20.83
CA GLU A 76 1.34 -6.27 -20.88
C GLU A 76 0.21 -6.87 -20.02
N GLY A 77 0.52 -7.84 -19.14
CA GLY A 77 -0.50 -8.44 -18.26
C GLY A 77 -1.60 -9.21 -19.00
N ARG A 78 -1.32 -9.69 -20.23
CA ARG A 78 -2.29 -10.44 -21.03
C ARG A 78 -2.56 -11.81 -20.40
N VAL A 79 -3.81 -12.10 -20.08
CA VAL A 79 -4.23 -13.38 -19.48
C VAL A 79 -4.97 -14.22 -20.50
N ALA A 80 -4.43 -15.40 -20.85
CA ALA A 80 -5.02 -16.28 -21.85
C ALA A 80 -6.28 -17.00 -21.36
N CYS A 81 -6.28 -17.48 -20.10
CA CYS A 81 -7.39 -18.23 -19.53
C CYS A 81 -8.28 -17.33 -18.66
N ARG A 82 -9.57 -17.26 -19.01
CA ARG A 82 -10.55 -16.45 -18.27
C ARG A 82 -10.70 -16.89 -16.80
N LEU A 83 -10.60 -18.18 -16.51
CA LEU A 83 -10.68 -18.68 -15.12
C LEU A 83 -9.52 -18.18 -14.27
N VAL A 84 -8.32 -18.07 -14.85
CA VAL A 84 -7.14 -17.48 -14.17
C VAL A 84 -7.38 -15.99 -13.92
N ALA A 85 -7.86 -15.25 -14.93
CA ALA A 85 -8.17 -13.83 -14.78
C ALA A 85 -9.21 -13.59 -13.67
N GLN A 86 -10.27 -14.39 -13.62
CA GLN A 86 -11.32 -14.28 -12.60
C GLN A 86 -10.81 -14.62 -11.20
N ARG A 87 -10.04 -15.70 -11.06
CA ARG A 87 -9.45 -16.11 -9.77
C ARG A 87 -8.54 -15.04 -9.17
N HIS A 88 -7.85 -14.28 -10.02
CA HIS A 88 -6.96 -13.19 -9.61
C HIS A 88 -7.60 -11.81 -9.70
N TYR A 89 -8.93 -11.73 -9.82
CA TYR A 89 -9.67 -10.46 -9.92
C TYR A 89 -9.16 -9.52 -11.04
N GLY A 90 -8.53 -10.04 -12.09
CA GLY A 90 -7.94 -9.24 -13.18
C GLY A 90 -6.61 -8.56 -12.85
N LEU A 91 -6.02 -8.81 -11.68
CA LEU A 91 -4.71 -8.29 -11.28
C LEU A 91 -3.59 -9.15 -11.89
N ALA A 92 -2.96 -8.66 -12.96
CA ALA A 92 -2.03 -9.46 -13.77
C ALA A 92 -0.58 -8.96 -13.78
N HIS A 93 -0.31 -7.76 -13.28
CA HIS A 93 1.03 -7.15 -13.32
C HIS A 93 1.93 -7.52 -12.13
N GLY A 94 1.37 -8.08 -11.07
CA GLY A 94 2.09 -8.36 -9.83
C GLY A 94 2.43 -7.11 -9.02
N VAL A 95 3.41 -7.23 -8.12
CA VAL A 95 3.82 -6.16 -7.21
C VAL A 95 5.28 -5.76 -7.46
N GLY A 96 5.59 -4.49 -7.24
CA GLY A 96 6.94 -3.97 -7.34
C GLY A 96 7.45 -3.75 -8.76
N ARG A 97 8.77 -3.51 -8.85
CA ARG A 97 9.54 -3.34 -10.09
C ARG A 97 10.79 -4.21 -10.06
N SER A 98 11.43 -4.34 -11.21
CA SER A 98 12.74 -4.98 -11.31
C SER A 98 13.73 -4.26 -10.40
N GLY A 99 14.19 -4.95 -9.35
CA GLY A 99 15.17 -4.43 -8.38
C GLY A 99 14.59 -3.86 -7.09
N ASP A 100 13.29 -3.53 -7.05
CA ASP A 100 12.64 -3.02 -5.84
C ASP A 100 11.18 -3.49 -5.76
N VAL A 101 10.90 -4.35 -4.78
CA VAL A 101 9.57 -4.95 -4.57
C VAL A 101 8.58 -3.96 -3.93
N ALA A 102 9.06 -2.92 -3.24
CA ALA A 102 8.22 -1.90 -2.61
C ALA A 102 7.90 -0.72 -3.55
N ALA A 103 8.61 -0.62 -4.68
CA ALA A 103 8.40 0.43 -5.67
C ALA A 103 7.02 0.35 -6.34
N GLU A 104 6.47 1.51 -6.65
CA GLU A 104 5.22 1.61 -7.42
C GLU A 104 5.44 1.17 -8.87
N GLN A 105 4.53 0.34 -9.37
CA GLN A 105 4.52 -0.11 -10.76
C GLN A 105 3.67 0.86 -11.61
N PRO A 106 4.27 1.61 -12.55
CA PRO A 106 3.52 2.60 -13.36
C PRO A 106 2.40 2.01 -14.20
N LYS A 107 2.48 0.73 -14.60
CA LYS A 107 1.42 0.03 -15.33
C LYS A 107 0.33 -0.58 -14.41
N ALA A 108 0.55 -0.58 -13.10
CA ALA A 108 -0.29 -1.30 -12.15
C ALA A 108 -0.49 -0.47 -10.88
N ALA A 109 -1.15 0.68 -11.03
CA ALA A 109 -1.41 1.60 -9.94
C ALA A 109 -2.30 0.95 -8.85
N GLY A 110 -3.29 0.15 -9.26
CA GLY A 110 -4.17 -0.59 -8.37
C GLY A 110 -3.42 -1.67 -7.59
N SER A 111 -2.64 -2.51 -8.27
CA SER A 111 -1.79 -3.51 -7.62
C SER A 111 -0.75 -2.88 -6.67
N SER A 112 -0.19 -1.72 -7.04
CA SER A 112 0.75 -0.98 -6.19
C SER A 112 0.09 -0.43 -4.94
N LEU A 113 -1.09 0.18 -5.07
CA LEU A 113 -1.89 0.67 -3.96
C LEU A 113 -2.30 -0.47 -3.02
N MET A 114 -2.74 -1.61 -3.59
CA MET A 114 -3.08 -2.80 -2.84
C MET A 114 -1.90 -3.30 -2.01
N SER A 115 -0.73 -3.47 -2.63
CA SER A 115 0.49 -3.93 -1.94
C SER A 115 0.88 -3.01 -0.77
N LYS A 116 0.87 -1.69 -0.99
CA LYS A 116 1.18 -0.71 0.06
C LYS A 116 0.16 -0.73 1.19
N LEU A 117 -1.13 -0.82 0.87
CA LEU A 117 -2.18 -0.92 1.85
C LEU A 117 -2.04 -2.20 2.68
N THR A 118 -1.78 -3.33 2.04
CA THR A 118 -1.52 -4.61 2.73
C THR A 118 -0.35 -4.52 3.68
N ASN A 119 0.75 -3.85 3.30
CA ASN A 119 1.89 -3.62 4.20
C ASN A 119 1.49 -2.82 5.45
N ILE A 120 0.71 -1.75 5.27
CA ILE A 120 0.26 -0.92 6.39
C ILE A 120 -0.70 -1.70 7.30
N LEU A 121 -1.64 -2.45 6.72
CA LEU A 121 -2.58 -3.28 7.49
C LEU A 121 -1.88 -4.43 8.21
N ALA A 122 -0.86 -5.03 7.61
CA ALA A 122 -0.03 -6.05 8.25
C ALA A 122 0.75 -5.46 9.45
N ARG A 123 1.28 -4.24 9.31
CA ARG A 123 1.91 -3.52 10.42
C ARG A 123 0.92 -3.26 11.55
N ASP A 124 -0.28 -2.80 11.23
CA ASP A 124 -1.34 -2.56 12.21
C ASP A 124 -1.75 -3.86 12.92
N ALA A 125 -1.87 -4.97 12.17
CA ALA A 125 -2.13 -6.29 12.74
C ALA A 125 -1.05 -6.74 13.73
N LEU A 126 0.23 -6.54 13.39
CA LEU A 126 1.35 -6.86 14.28
C LEU A 126 1.33 -5.99 15.54
N HIS A 127 0.95 -4.71 15.40
CA HIS A 127 0.77 -3.82 16.54
C HIS A 127 -0.35 -4.28 17.47
N VAL A 128 -1.51 -4.67 16.92
CA VAL A 128 -2.62 -5.27 17.68
C VAL A 128 -2.20 -6.57 18.38
N ALA A 129 -1.30 -7.34 17.76
CA ALA A 129 -0.73 -8.54 18.37
C ALA A 129 0.31 -8.26 19.49
N GLY A 130 0.60 -6.99 19.79
CA GLY A 130 1.51 -6.57 20.86
C GLY A 130 2.93 -6.25 20.43
N LEU A 131 3.23 -6.22 19.12
CA LEU A 131 4.54 -5.78 18.63
C LEU A 131 4.56 -4.24 18.50
N GLU A 132 5.13 -3.59 19.52
CA GLU A 132 5.33 -2.14 19.54
C GLU A 132 6.66 -1.74 18.89
N GLY A 133 6.74 -0.50 18.37
CA GLY A 133 7.97 0.05 17.80
C GLY A 133 8.33 -0.38 16.37
N LEU A 134 7.44 -1.11 15.68
CA LEU A 134 7.63 -1.45 14.26
C LEU A 134 7.51 -0.21 13.37
N THR A 135 8.58 0.11 12.62
CA THR A 135 8.60 1.25 11.69
C THR A 135 7.97 0.88 10.35
N GLU A 136 8.56 -0.10 9.66
CA GLU A 136 8.20 -0.53 8.32
C GLU A 136 8.00 -2.05 8.28
N VAL A 137 6.98 -2.48 7.53
CA VAL A 137 6.65 -3.90 7.31
C VAL A 137 6.43 -4.11 5.83
N ILE A 138 6.90 -5.24 5.30
CA ILE A 138 6.70 -5.61 3.91
C ILE A 138 6.19 -7.04 3.80
N VAL A 139 5.11 -7.22 3.05
CA VAL A 139 4.56 -8.52 2.71
C VAL A 139 5.23 -9.01 1.42
N LEU A 140 5.82 -10.21 1.49
CA LEU A 140 6.53 -10.83 0.37
C LEU A 140 5.82 -12.11 -0.06
N PRO A 141 5.72 -12.39 -1.38
CA PRO A 141 5.14 -13.63 -1.91
C PRO A 141 6.14 -14.80 -1.79
N LEU A 142 6.67 -15.03 -0.59
CA LEU A 142 7.67 -16.03 -0.27
C LEU A 142 7.28 -16.73 1.04
N ALA A 143 7.61 -18.02 1.15
CA ALA A 143 7.54 -18.71 2.43
C ALA A 143 8.55 -18.12 3.43
N THR A 144 8.31 -18.30 4.73
CA THR A 144 9.13 -17.75 5.82
C THR A 144 10.63 -18.09 5.68
N GLY A 145 10.96 -19.32 5.27
CA GLY A 145 12.35 -19.73 5.03
C GLY A 145 13.05 -18.89 3.96
N MET A 146 12.36 -18.63 2.84
CA MET A 146 12.89 -17.79 1.76
C MET A 146 12.94 -16.32 2.15
N ALA A 147 11.99 -15.83 2.96
CA ALA A 147 12.04 -14.48 3.51
C ALA A 147 13.27 -14.30 4.42
N MET A 148 13.56 -15.25 5.31
CA MET A 148 14.79 -15.24 6.13
C MET A 148 16.05 -15.23 5.26
N VAL A 149 16.11 -16.08 4.23
CA VAL A 149 17.24 -16.09 3.27
C VAL A 149 17.39 -14.73 2.59
N ALA A 150 16.29 -14.09 2.16
CA ALA A 150 16.34 -12.76 1.56
C ALA A 150 16.88 -11.71 2.56
N SER A 151 16.42 -11.72 3.82
CA SER A 151 16.93 -10.83 4.87
C SER A 151 18.42 -11.04 5.13
N LEU A 152 18.86 -12.31 5.26
CA LEU A 152 20.27 -12.65 5.47
C LEU A 152 21.15 -12.27 4.28
N ARG A 153 20.66 -12.45 3.04
CA ARG A 153 21.39 -12.02 1.83
C ARG A 153 21.51 -10.50 1.75
N SER A 154 20.48 -9.77 2.16
CA SER A 154 20.53 -8.32 2.25
C SER A 154 21.61 -7.87 3.25
N LEU A 155 21.63 -8.45 4.46
CA LEU A 155 22.67 -8.18 5.46
C LEU A 155 24.08 -8.55 4.97
N GLY A 156 24.23 -9.70 4.30
CA GLY A 156 25.52 -10.12 3.73
C GLY A 156 26.01 -9.21 2.61
N SER A 157 25.11 -8.62 1.82
CA SER A 157 25.48 -7.64 0.79
C SER A 157 25.96 -6.32 1.38
N LEU A 158 25.43 -5.92 2.55
CA LEU A 158 25.88 -4.73 3.28
C LEU A 158 27.21 -4.96 4.01
N ALA A 159 27.47 -6.19 4.45
CA ALA A 159 28.70 -6.56 5.17
C ALA A 159 29.92 -6.76 4.25
N ARG A 160 29.71 -6.89 2.93
CA ARG A 160 30.81 -7.04 1.98
C ARG A 160 31.45 -5.67 1.76
N PRO A 161 32.74 -5.46 2.11
CA PRO A 161 33.39 -4.20 1.80
C PRO A 161 33.33 -4.00 0.28
N VAL A 162 32.89 -2.81 -0.14
CA VAL A 162 32.99 -2.39 -1.54
C VAL A 162 34.47 -2.46 -1.88
N SER A 163 34.88 -3.50 -2.59
CA SER A 163 36.21 -3.54 -3.18
C SER A 163 36.29 -2.32 -4.09
N SER A 164 37.19 -1.40 -3.75
CA SER A 164 37.48 -0.18 -4.49
C SER A 164 37.85 -0.52 -5.94
N SER A 165 36.87 -0.64 -6.82
CA SER A 165 37.08 -0.71 -8.25
C SER A 165 37.14 0.73 -8.77
N SER A 166 38.37 1.23 -8.88
CA SER A 166 38.82 2.21 -9.89
C SER A 166 37.92 3.42 -10.12
N PHE A 167 38.25 4.53 -9.44
CA PHE A 167 37.97 5.86 -9.96
C PHE A 167 38.58 5.98 -11.37
N SER A 168 37.74 5.99 -12.41
CA SER A 168 38.08 6.64 -13.66
C SER A 168 37.47 8.04 -13.63
N SER A 169 38.34 9.03 -13.49
CA SER A 169 37.99 10.44 -13.62
C SER A 169 37.55 10.72 -15.05
N SER A 170 36.27 10.98 -15.29
CA SER A 170 35.81 11.91 -16.33
C SER A 170 34.30 12.18 -16.25
N ALA A 171 33.97 13.47 -16.41
CA ALA A 171 32.67 14.03 -16.80
C ALA A 171 31.55 14.17 -15.74
N VAL A 172 31.65 15.28 -14.97
CA VAL A 172 30.67 16.38 -14.92
C VAL A 172 29.22 16.08 -15.36
N ALA A 173 28.28 16.11 -14.40
CA ALA A 173 27.13 17.05 -14.39
C ALA A 173 26.14 16.65 -13.27
N SER A 174 26.15 17.46 -12.22
CA SER A 174 25.22 17.47 -11.11
C SER A 174 23.79 17.83 -11.54
N SER A 175 22.83 16.93 -11.29
CA SER A 175 21.46 17.31 -10.96
C SER A 175 20.99 16.49 -9.75
N SER A 176 20.45 17.22 -8.80
CA SER A 176 20.24 16.86 -7.41
C SER A 176 19.14 15.82 -7.20
N SER A 177 19.35 14.84 -6.31
CA SER A 177 18.30 14.28 -5.43
C SER A 177 18.97 13.48 -4.31
N ALA A 178 18.70 13.93 -3.09
CA ALA A 178 19.36 13.51 -1.86
C ALA A 178 18.97 12.08 -1.45
N THR A 179 19.99 11.25 -1.22
CA THR A 179 19.86 9.99 -0.48
C THR A 179 19.67 10.33 1.00
N TYR A 180 18.47 10.07 1.52
CA TYR A 180 18.17 10.13 2.95
C TYR A 180 18.88 8.96 3.66
N LEU A 181 19.88 9.26 4.49
CA LEU A 181 20.40 8.36 5.52
C LEU A 181 19.59 8.59 6.81
N PRO A 182 19.17 7.54 7.55
CA PRO A 182 18.59 7.74 8.86
C PRO A 182 19.71 8.03 9.85
N GLN A 183 19.74 9.24 10.41
CA GLN A 183 20.58 9.56 11.56
C GLN A 183 20.07 8.80 12.79
N ALA A 184 20.84 7.83 13.27
CA ALA A 184 20.75 7.33 14.62
C ALA A 184 21.32 8.40 15.56
N SER A 185 20.44 9.17 16.23
CA SER A 185 20.85 10.05 17.31
C SER A 185 21.01 9.25 18.60
N ALA A 186 22.28 9.12 19.02
CA ALA A 186 22.65 8.69 20.35
C ALA A 186 22.07 9.66 21.39
N PHE A 187 21.23 9.15 22.29
CA PHE A 187 20.72 9.92 23.42
C PHE A 187 21.69 9.73 24.61
N CYS A 188 22.55 10.71 24.85
CA CYS A 188 23.32 10.83 26.09
C CYS A 188 22.43 11.46 27.19
N PRO A 189 22.46 10.97 28.44
CA PRO A 189 21.69 11.57 29.52
C PRO A 189 22.50 12.70 30.15
N SER A 190 21.96 13.92 30.17
CA SER A 190 22.46 15.00 31.03
C SER A 190 21.35 15.46 31.96
N SER A 191 21.63 15.39 33.25
CA SER A 191 20.80 15.85 34.36
C SER A 191 20.46 17.34 34.26
N SER A 192 19.18 17.69 34.44
CA SER A 192 18.82 18.93 35.12
C SER A 192 17.53 18.71 35.93
N ALA A 193 17.62 19.02 37.21
CA ALA A 193 16.52 18.95 38.16
C ALA A 193 15.59 20.15 37.97
N ALA A 194 14.28 19.92 38.05
CA ALA A 194 13.25 20.95 38.26
C ALA A 194 12.03 20.32 38.97
N PRO A 195 11.24 21.11 39.73
CA PRO A 195 10.65 20.69 41.01
C PRO A 195 9.28 20.03 40.89
N SER A 196 8.96 19.21 41.89
CA SER A 196 7.71 18.47 42.09
C SER A 196 6.48 19.38 42.32
N PRO A 197 5.29 19.02 41.82
CA PRO A 197 4.05 19.77 42.06
C PRO A 197 3.44 19.45 43.44
N PRO A 198 2.64 20.36 44.03
CA PRO A 198 2.01 20.12 45.32
C PRO A 198 0.79 19.19 45.19
N LEU A 199 0.62 18.33 46.20
CA LEU A 199 -0.51 17.40 46.35
C LEU A 199 -1.84 18.15 46.59
N PRO A 200 -2.99 17.60 46.15
CA PRO A 200 -4.29 18.17 46.41
C PRO A 200 -4.72 17.91 47.86
N THR A 201 -5.12 18.97 48.56
CA THR A 201 -5.86 18.88 49.82
C THR A 201 -7.34 18.68 49.52
N SER A 202 -8.01 17.84 50.32
CA SER A 202 -9.46 17.71 50.37
C SER A 202 -9.87 17.46 51.83
N PRO A 203 -11.10 17.78 52.23
CA PRO A 203 -11.87 19.01 51.99
C PRO A 203 -11.53 20.13 52.99
#